data_AF-A0A928PIP0-F1
#
_entry.id   AF-A0A928PIP0-F1
#
_cell.length_a   1.000
_cell.length_b   1.000
_cell.length_c   1.000
_cell.angle_alpha   90.00
_cell.angle_beta   90.00
_cell.angle_gamma   90.00
#
_symmetry.space_group_name_H-M   'P 1'
#
loop_
_entity.id
_entity.type
_entity.pdbx_description
1 polymer ?
#
loop_
_entity_poly.entity_id
_entity_poly.type
_entity_poly.pdbx_seq_one_letter_code
_entity_poly.pdbx_strand_id
1 'polypeptide(L)'
;MEQRNIYQDIAARCGGDIYIGVVGPVRTGKSTFTKRFMDALVIPNIEDEYRRSRANDELPQSAGGRTIMTTEPKFIPEEAVQIKLDDNATASVRIIDCVGYVVDSALGYIEEDIPRMVKTPWFDEEIPFDKAAEFGTRKVITDHSTIGLVVTTDGTISDIPREDYMEAERKVITELQEINKPFIILLNCLEPTSPESQSLACDMAGKYKVPVMPVSCLELDETEIKR
;
A
#
# COMPACT_ATOMS: atom_id res chain seq x y z
N MET A 1 0.79 5.22 -34.32
CA MET A 1 0.29 4.15 -33.42
C MET A 1 -0.45 4.84 -32.31
N GLU A 2 -1.76 4.66 -32.23
CA GLU A 2 -2.61 5.30 -31.21
C GLU A 2 -2.14 4.84 -29.82
N GLN A 3 -1.65 5.77 -29.00
CA GLN A 3 -1.67 5.61 -27.55
C GLN A 3 -3.14 5.49 -27.15
N ARG A 4 -3.68 4.26 -27.15
CA ARG A 4 -4.91 3.99 -26.42
C ARG A 4 -4.66 4.44 -24.99
N ASN A 5 -5.38 5.45 -24.57
CA ASN A 5 -5.18 6.14 -23.31
C ASN A 5 -5.53 5.14 -22.19
N ILE A 6 -4.52 4.43 -21.67
CA ILE A 6 -4.67 3.32 -20.71
C ILE A 6 -5.48 3.79 -19.50
N TYR A 7 -5.34 5.05 -19.11
CA TYR A 7 -6.10 5.68 -18.03
C TYR A 7 -7.59 5.77 -18.33
N GLN A 8 -7.98 6.11 -19.57
CA GLN A 8 -9.38 6.11 -20.00
C GLN A 8 -9.94 4.68 -20.07
N ASP A 9 -9.15 3.70 -20.49
CA ASP A 9 -9.57 2.30 -20.53
C ASP A 9 -9.76 1.71 -19.12
N ILE A 10 -8.88 2.04 -18.16
CA ILE A 10 -9.03 1.63 -16.75
C ILE A 10 -10.26 2.30 -16.16
N ALA A 11 -10.39 3.62 -16.29
CA ALA A 11 -11.56 4.35 -15.79
C ALA A 11 -12.87 3.81 -16.38
N ALA A 12 -12.92 3.55 -17.70
CA ALA A 12 -14.10 3.02 -18.36
C ALA A 12 -14.45 1.58 -17.91
N ARG A 13 -13.45 0.72 -17.69
CA ARG A 13 -13.65 -0.66 -17.22
C ARG A 13 -14.01 -0.74 -15.74
N CYS A 14 -13.61 0.24 -14.95
CA CYS A 14 -13.85 0.30 -13.50
C CYS A 14 -15.04 1.18 -13.13
N GLY A 15 -15.81 1.66 -14.11
CA GLY A 15 -16.99 2.50 -13.86
C GLY A 15 -16.66 3.90 -13.35
N GLY A 16 -15.41 4.36 -13.50
CA GLY A 16 -14.91 5.67 -13.06
C GLY A 16 -14.10 5.64 -11.77
N ASP A 17 -14.23 4.58 -10.95
CA ASP A 17 -13.60 4.49 -9.63
C ASP A 17 -12.40 3.52 -9.60
N ILE A 18 -11.25 4.01 -9.17
CA ILE A 18 -10.01 3.26 -8.97
C ILE A 18 -9.75 3.12 -7.47
N TYR A 19 -9.94 1.91 -6.96
CA TYR A 19 -9.61 1.56 -5.59
C TYR A 19 -8.22 0.91 -5.56
N ILE A 20 -7.27 1.56 -4.88
CA ILE A 20 -5.89 1.08 -4.76
C ILE A 20 -5.71 0.47 -3.37
N GLY A 21 -5.54 -0.84 -3.32
CA GLY A 21 -5.25 -1.54 -2.06
C GLY A 21 -3.75 -1.58 -1.78
N VAL A 22 -3.30 -0.85 -0.76
CA VAL A 22 -1.89 -0.81 -0.35
C VAL A 22 -1.64 -1.93 0.65
N VAL A 23 -0.85 -2.93 0.24
CA VAL A 23 -0.61 -4.18 0.99
C VAL A 23 0.89 -4.45 1.09
N GLY A 24 1.28 -5.36 1.98
CA GLY A 24 2.69 -5.75 2.16
C GLY A 24 3.09 -5.86 3.63
N PRO A 25 4.34 -6.24 3.92
CA PRO A 25 4.79 -6.48 5.29
C PRO A 25 4.66 -5.25 6.19
N VAL A 26 4.54 -5.42 7.50
CA VAL A 26 4.64 -4.31 8.46
C VAL A 26 5.97 -3.59 8.32
N ARG A 27 6.06 -2.32 8.73
CA ARG A 27 7.33 -1.56 8.74
C ARG A 27 8.00 -1.31 7.38
N THR A 28 7.32 -1.58 6.26
CA THR A 28 7.84 -1.29 4.90
C THR A 28 7.53 0.12 4.38
N GLY A 29 6.80 0.94 5.15
CA GLY A 29 6.45 2.31 4.76
C GLY A 29 5.10 2.49 4.05
N LYS A 30 4.20 1.51 4.10
CA LYS A 30 2.83 1.60 3.54
C LYS A 30 2.09 2.90 3.89
N SER A 31 1.94 3.20 5.18
CA SER A 31 1.24 4.42 5.61
C SER A 31 1.98 5.71 5.23
N THR A 32 3.31 5.67 5.16
CA THR A 32 4.11 6.79 4.64
C THR A 32 3.81 7.04 3.16
N PHE A 33 3.78 5.97 2.36
CA PHE A 33 3.38 6.05 0.95
C PHE A 33 1.97 6.59 0.80
N THR A 34 0.98 6.02 1.51
CA THR A 34 -0.42 6.46 1.47
C THR A 34 -0.53 7.95 1.76
N LYS A 35 0.15 8.42 2.81
CA LYS A 35 0.18 9.84 3.15
C LYS A 35 0.76 10.69 2.02
N ARG A 36 1.94 10.33 1.49
CA ARG A 36 2.58 11.09 0.39
C ARG A 36 1.73 11.13 -0.87
N PHE A 37 1.14 9.99 -1.25
CA PHE A 37 0.26 9.92 -2.40
C PHE A 37 -0.97 10.82 -2.23
N MET A 38 -1.58 10.79 -1.04
CA MET A 38 -2.73 11.65 -0.74
C MET A 38 -2.34 13.13 -0.77
N ASP A 39 -1.24 13.51 -0.12
CA ASP A 39 -0.76 14.89 -0.05
C ASP A 39 -0.39 15.45 -1.43
N ALA A 40 0.24 14.63 -2.29
CA ALA A 40 0.75 15.06 -3.59
C ALA A 40 -0.32 15.05 -4.69
N LEU A 41 -1.20 14.04 -4.72
CA LEU A 41 -2.13 13.85 -5.84
C LEU A 41 -3.61 14.00 -5.49
N VAL A 42 -4.04 13.64 -4.28
CA VAL A 42 -5.47 13.56 -3.98
C VAL A 42 -5.99 14.85 -3.35
N ILE A 43 -5.38 15.26 -2.24
CA ILE A 43 -5.78 16.44 -1.44
C ILE A 43 -5.78 17.74 -2.26
N PRO A 44 -4.80 18.01 -3.15
CA PRO A 44 -4.82 19.21 -3.98
C PRO A 44 -6.02 19.29 -4.94
N ASN A 45 -6.61 18.15 -5.30
CA ASN A 45 -7.78 18.08 -6.19
C ASN A 45 -9.13 18.22 -5.46
N ILE A 46 -9.15 18.29 -4.13
CA ILE A 46 -10.38 18.51 -3.36
C ILE A 46 -10.65 20.03 -3.30
N GLU A 47 -11.67 20.53 -4.00
CA GLU A 47 -12.01 21.96 -4.02
C GLU A 47 -12.65 22.45 -2.70
N ASP A 48 -13.48 21.62 -2.07
CA ASP A 48 -14.18 21.95 -0.83
C ASP A 48 -13.21 21.91 0.37
N GLU A 49 -13.04 23.06 1.05
CA GLU A 49 -12.10 23.19 2.18
C GLU A 49 -12.45 22.29 3.37
N TYR A 50 -13.74 22.06 3.64
CA TYR A 50 -14.17 21.20 4.74
C TYR A 50 -13.84 19.73 4.44
N ARG A 51 -14.13 19.26 3.22
CA ARG A 51 -13.73 17.93 2.75
C ARG A 51 -12.21 17.77 2.72
N ARG A 52 -11.48 18.80 2.31
CA ARG A 52 -10.01 18.79 2.30
C ARG A 52 -9.46 18.68 3.73
N SER A 53 -10.04 19.39 4.69
CA SER A 53 -9.65 19.29 6.10
C SER A 53 -9.93 17.89 6.63
N ARG A 54 -11.12 17.31 6.37
CA ARG A 54 -11.43 15.95 6.81
C ARG A 54 -10.52 14.89 6.20
N ALA A 55 -10.23 14.99 4.90
CA ALA A 55 -9.31 14.08 4.23
C ALA A 55 -7.90 14.13 4.84
N ASN A 56 -7.44 15.31 5.28
CA ASN A 56 -6.18 15.46 6.03
C ASN A 56 -6.24 14.79 7.41
N ASP A 57 -7.35 14.95 8.14
CA ASP A 57 -7.54 14.33 9.46
C ASP A 57 -7.65 12.80 9.38
N GLU A 58 -8.12 12.27 8.24
CA GLU A 58 -8.24 10.84 7.95
C GLU A 58 -6.91 10.17 7.59
N LEU A 59 -5.87 10.94 7.24
CA LEU A 59 -4.58 10.40 6.84
C LEU A 59 -3.98 9.51 7.94
N PRO A 60 -3.30 8.42 7.55
CA PRO A 60 -2.70 7.56 8.55
C PRO A 60 -1.59 8.36 9.25
N GLN A 61 -1.62 8.38 10.59
CA GLN A 61 -0.52 8.93 11.36
C GLN A 61 0.69 8.01 11.22
N SER A 62 1.66 8.42 10.42
CA SER A 62 2.95 7.77 10.29
C SER A 62 3.72 7.94 11.60
N ALA A 63 3.49 7.06 12.57
CA ALA A 63 4.29 7.03 13.78
C ALA A 63 5.63 6.32 13.48
N GLY A 64 6.76 7.01 13.68
CA GLY A 64 8.10 6.41 13.61
C GLY A 64 8.37 5.37 14.72
N GLY A 65 7.39 5.07 15.56
CA GLY A 65 7.50 4.11 16.66
C GLY A 65 7.59 2.66 16.18
N ARG A 66 8.32 1.83 16.93
CA ARG A 66 8.58 0.41 16.61
C ARG A 66 7.32 -0.47 16.63
N THR A 67 6.25 -0.02 17.29
CA THR A 67 4.99 -0.74 17.49
C THR A 67 4.03 -0.65 16.30
N ILE A 68 3.41 -1.77 15.91
CA ILE A 68 2.37 -1.82 14.88
C ILE A 68 1.08 -1.14 15.40
N MET A 69 0.71 -0.02 14.78
CA MET A 69 -0.45 0.79 15.17
C MET A 69 -1.73 0.44 14.39
N THR A 70 -1.59 0.02 13.13
CA THR A 70 -2.74 -0.23 12.24
C THR A 70 -3.32 -1.61 12.53
N THR A 71 -4.51 -1.65 13.13
CA THR A 71 -5.24 -2.90 13.44
C THR A 71 -6.38 -3.18 12.46
N GLU A 72 -6.81 -2.17 11.70
CA GLU A 72 -7.93 -2.27 10.78
C GLU A 72 -7.61 -1.56 9.45
N PRO A 73 -8.08 -2.10 8.31
CA PRO A 73 -7.97 -1.43 7.02
C PRO A 73 -8.70 -0.08 7.03
N LYS A 74 -8.07 0.96 6.48
CA LYS A 74 -8.67 2.29 6.37
C LYS A 74 -8.83 2.71 4.94
N PHE A 75 -10.03 3.16 4.61
CA PHE A 75 -10.34 3.74 3.30
C PHE A 75 -10.17 5.25 3.37
N ILE A 76 -9.28 5.79 2.55
CA ILE A 76 -8.84 7.18 2.62
C ILE A 76 -8.81 7.77 1.20
N PRO A 77 -9.58 8.83 0.91
CA PRO A 77 -10.59 9.45 1.78
C PRO A 77 -11.85 8.55 1.92
N GLU A 78 -12.77 8.91 2.83
CA GLU A 78 -14.06 8.21 2.97
C GLU A 78 -14.88 8.20 1.66
N GLU A 79 -14.82 9.27 0.87
CA GLU A 79 -15.40 9.33 -0.46
C GLU A 79 -14.29 9.40 -1.52
N ALA A 80 -14.48 8.71 -2.65
CA ALA A 80 -13.51 8.76 -3.74
C ALA A 80 -13.39 10.19 -4.29
N VAL A 81 -12.16 10.62 -4.55
CA VAL A 81 -11.87 11.97 -5.05
C VAL A 81 -11.49 11.89 -6.51
N GLN A 82 -12.16 12.69 -7.34
CA GLN A 82 -11.84 12.79 -8.76
C GLN A 82 -10.51 13.53 -8.94
N ILE A 83 -9.53 12.84 -9.52
CA ILE A 83 -8.25 13.43 -9.94
C ILE A 83 -8.22 13.55 -11.45
N LYS A 84 -7.57 14.61 -11.93
CA LYS A 84 -7.22 14.76 -13.35
C LYS A 84 -5.89 14.08 -13.59
N LEU A 85 -5.89 13.11 -14.50
CA LEU A 85 -4.69 12.48 -15.02
C LEU A 85 -4.25 13.24 -16.28
N ASP A 86 -3.02 12.99 -16.73
CA ASP A 86 -2.53 13.54 -17.98
C ASP A 86 -3.45 13.09 -19.16
N ASP A 87 -3.49 13.87 -20.23
CA ASP A 87 -4.35 13.65 -21.42
C ASP A 87 -5.87 13.77 -21.20
N ASN A 88 -6.32 14.71 -20.34
CA ASN A 88 -7.74 15.00 -20.08
C ASN A 88 -8.54 13.80 -19.51
N ALA A 89 -7.88 12.77 -19.01
CA ALA A 89 -8.52 11.67 -18.31
C ALA A 89 -8.89 12.09 -16.88
N THR A 90 -10.03 11.59 -16.39
CA THR A 90 -10.41 11.76 -14.98
C THR A 90 -10.66 10.38 -14.38
N ALA A 91 -10.25 10.21 -13.12
CA ALA A 91 -10.48 8.99 -12.36
C ALA A 91 -10.83 9.36 -10.93
N SER A 92 -11.82 8.70 -10.33
CA SER A 92 -12.07 8.79 -8.90
C SER A 92 -11.13 7.84 -8.18
N VAL A 93 -10.27 8.36 -7.31
CA VAL A 93 -9.28 7.53 -6.61
C VAL A 93 -9.64 7.41 -5.14
N ARG A 94 -9.47 6.21 -4.60
CA ARG A 94 -9.56 5.92 -3.17
C ARG A 94 -8.46 4.92 -2.79
N ILE A 95 -7.73 5.22 -1.73
CA ILE A 95 -6.70 4.33 -1.20
C ILE A 95 -7.28 3.50 -0.06
N ILE A 96 -6.85 2.25 0.02
CA ILE A 96 -7.14 1.37 1.14
C ILE A 96 -5.82 0.97 1.79
N ASP A 97 -5.50 1.59 2.93
CA ASP A 97 -4.32 1.26 3.73
C ASP A 97 -4.61 -0.01 4.53
N CYS A 98 -4.04 -1.14 4.09
CA CYS A 98 -4.29 -2.44 4.71
C CYS A 98 -3.31 -2.71 5.86
N VAL A 99 -3.73 -3.59 6.77
CA VAL A 99 -2.86 -4.04 7.85
C VAL A 99 -1.66 -4.79 7.27
N GLY A 100 -0.46 -4.49 7.76
CA GLY A 100 0.74 -5.16 7.26
C GLY A 100 0.83 -6.61 7.70
N TYR A 101 1.39 -7.47 6.85
CA TYR A 101 1.73 -8.84 7.23
C TYR A 101 2.86 -8.81 8.26
N VAL A 102 2.68 -9.55 9.35
CA VAL A 102 3.65 -9.59 10.44
C VAL A 102 4.96 -10.18 9.96
N VAL A 103 6.06 -9.61 10.46
CA VAL A 103 7.43 -10.07 10.24
C VAL A 103 7.98 -10.42 11.63
N ASP A 104 8.66 -11.55 11.77
CA ASP A 104 9.06 -12.10 13.07
C ASP A 104 9.82 -11.09 13.94
N SER A 105 10.70 -10.29 13.32
CA SER A 105 11.51 -9.27 13.97
C SER A 105 10.79 -7.93 14.22
N ALA A 106 9.53 -7.78 13.82
CA ALA A 106 8.76 -6.57 14.06
C ALA A 106 8.19 -6.54 15.48
N LEU A 107 8.51 -5.51 16.26
CA LEU A 107 7.98 -5.37 17.63
C LEU A 107 6.48 -4.95 17.61
N GLY A 108 5.68 -5.52 18.52
CA GLY A 108 4.31 -5.07 18.78
C GLY A 108 3.17 -5.99 18.33
N TYR A 109 3.45 -7.20 17.83
CA TYR A 109 2.45 -8.28 17.67
C TYR A 109 2.45 -9.29 18.83
N ILE A 110 3.46 -9.24 19.69
CA ILE A 110 3.54 -10.00 20.95
C ILE A 110 3.48 -8.99 22.10
N GLU A 111 2.60 -9.23 23.07
CA GLU A 111 2.45 -8.47 24.30
C GLU A 111 2.54 -9.46 25.48
N GLU A 112 3.47 -9.24 26.41
CA GLU A 112 3.70 -10.13 27.57
C GLU A 112 3.94 -11.62 27.21
N ASP A 113 4.73 -11.89 26.16
CA ASP A 113 5.01 -13.25 25.62
C ASP A 113 3.79 -14.02 25.07
N ILE A 114 2.67 -13.33 24.86
CA ILE A 114 1.45 -13.88 24.26
C ILE A 114 1.12 -13.08 22.98
N PRO A 115 0.58 -13.70 21.91
CA PRO A 115 0.10 -12.97 20.75
C PRO A 115 -0.90 -11.89 21.15
N ARG A 116 -0.68 -10.66 20.68
CA ARG A 116 -1.59 -9.55 20.92
C ARG A 116 -2.95 -9.88 20.32
N MET A 117 -3.98 -9.90 21.17
CA MET A 117 -5.35 -10.19 20.76
C MET A 117 -6.04 -8.91 20.33
N VAL A 118 -6.82 -8.97 19.24
CA VAL A 118 -7.58 -7.83 18.74
C VAL A 118 -9.00 -8.25 18.39
N LYS A 119 -9.94 -7.32 18.60
CA LYS A 119 -11.29 -7.43 18.07
C LYS A 119 -11.30 -6.90 16.65
N THR A 120 -12.02 -7.58 15.76
CA THR A 120 -12.15 -7.19 14.35
C THR A 120 -13.61 -7.23 13.93
N PRO A 121 -14.03 -6.54 12.85
CA PRO A 121 -15.39 -6.67 12.33
C PRO A 121 -15.68 -8.03 11.66
N TRP A 122 -14.66 -8.90 11.54
CA TRP A 122 -14.74 -10.15 10.80
C TRP A 122 -15.00 -11.37 11.69
N PHE A 123 -14.76 -11.25 13.00
CA PHE A 123 -14.87 -12.32 13.98
C PHE A 123 -15.57 -11.80 15.24
N ASP A 124 -16.47 -12.59 15.81
CA ASP A 124 -17.18 -12.23 17.04
C ASP A 124 -16.29 -12.27 18.29
N GLU A 125 -15.31 -13.18 18.28
CA GLU A 125 -14.32 -13.37 19.35
C GLU A 125 -13.02 -12.62 19.05
N GLU A 126 -12.26 -12.27 20.10
CA GLU A 126 -10.92 -11.73 19.93
C GLU A 126 -10.00 -12.78 19.31
N ILE A 127 -9.24 -12.37 18.29
CA ILE A 127 -8.30 -13.25 17.58
C ILE A 127 -6.88 -12.68 17.62
N PRO A 128 -5.85 -13.52 17.43
CA PRO A 128 -4.48 -13.05 17.29
C PRO A 128 -4.31 -12.01 16.18
N PHE A 129 -3.53 -10.96 16.44
CA PHE A 129 -3.29 -9.84 15.54
C PHE A 129 -2.75 -10.25 14.17
N ASP A 130 -1.84 -11.20 14.12
CA ASP A 130 -1.29 -11.77 12.88
C ASP A 130 -2.38 -12.36 11.98
N LYS A 131 -3.29 -13.15 12.56
CA LYS A 131 -4.43 -13.73 11.83
C LYS A 131 -5.43 -12.67 11.39
N ALA A 132 -5.69 -11.68 12.25
CA ALA A 132 -6.57 -10.56 11.92
C ALA A 132 -6.03 -9.76 10.73
N ALA A 133 -4.73 -9.47 10.73
CA ALA A 133 -4.04 -8.75 9.66
C ALA A 133 -4.13 -9.50 8.33
N GLU A 134 -3.81 -10.79 8.34
CA GLU A 134 -3.84 -11.63 7.13
C GLU A 134 -5.25 -11.74 6.56
N PHE A 135 -6.23 -12.08 7.39
CA PHE A 135 -7.62 -12.23 6.94
C PHE A 135 -8.19 -10.90 6.43
N GLY A 136 -7.97 -9.81 7.18
CA GLY A 136 -8.46 -8.49 6.83
C GLY A 136 -7.88 -8.00 5.51
N THR A 137 -6.56 -8.13 5.32
CA THR A 137 -5.89 -7.70 4.10
C THR A 137 -6.32 -8.52 2.89
N ARG A 138 -6.45 -9.85 3.02
CA ARG A 138 -6.94 -10.72 1.95
C ARG A 138 -8.37 -10.39 1.54
N LYS A 139 -9.25 -10.12 2.51
CA LYS A 139 -10.65 -9.80 2.24
C LYS A 139 -10.79 -8.44 1.54
N VAL A 140 -10.12 -7.42 2.06
CA VAL A 140 -10.16 -6.07 1.50
C VAL A 140 -9.60 -6.02 0.08
N ILE A 141 -8.45 -6.66 -0.17
CA ILE A 141 -7.87 -6.65 -1.50
C ILE A 141 -8.72 -7.41 -2.53
N THR A 142 -9.42 -8.46 -2.09
CA THR A 142 -10.29 -9.25 -2.96
C THR A 142 -11.56 -8.49 -3.30
N ASP A 143 -12.25 -7.97 -2.28
CA ASP A 143 -13.63 -7.49 -2.37
C ASP A 143 -13.73 -5.99 -2.71
N HIS A 144 -12.71 -5.20 -2.35
CA HIS A 144 -12.81 -3.74 -2.38
C HIS A 144 -11.73 -3.02 -3.19
N SER A 145 -10.68 -3.73 -3.62
CA SER A 145 -9.59 -3.13 -4.42
C SER A 145 -9.69 -3.49 -5.89
N THR A 146 -9.52 -2.49 -6.75
CA THR A 146 -9.41 -2.67 -8.21
C THR A 146 -8.00 -3.13 -8.60
N ILE A 147 -6.98 -2.51 -8.00
CA ILE A 147 -5.56 -2.77 -8.23
C ILE A 147 -4.84 -2.92 -6.88
N GLY A 148 -3.92 -3.88 -6.79
CA GLY A 148 -3.04 -4.05 -5.63
C GLY A 148 -1.75 -3.24 -5.77
N LEU A 149 -1.30 -2.63 -4.67
CA LEU A 149 0.00 -2.00 -4.56
C LEU A 149 0.77 -2.65 -3.43
N VAL A 150 1.78 -3.46 -3.76
CA VAL A 150 2.60 -4.16 -2.77
C VAL A 150 3.76 -3.27 -2.38
N VAL A 151 3.84 -2.86 -1.11
CA VAL A 151 4.98 -2.09 -0.58
C VAL A 151 5.87 -3.01 0.26
N THR A 152 7.09 -3.22 -0.22
CA THR A 152 8.16 -3.96 0.44
C THR A 152 9.40 -3.08 0.58
N THR A 153 10.52 -3.61 1.07
CA THR A 153 11.75 -2.84 1.28
C THR A 153 12.99 -3.64 0.92
N ASP A 154 14.08 -2.93 0.59
CA ASP A 154 15.44 -3.47 0.49
C ASP A 154 16.13 -3.65 1.86
N GLY A 155 15.45 -3.28 2.95
CA GLY A 155 15.97 -3.36 4.32
C GLY A 155 16.70 -2.08 4.78
N THR A 156 16.89 -1.08 3.91
CA THR A 156 17.63 0.14 4.26
C THR A 156 16.83 1.13 5.11
N ILE A 157 15.50 1.07 5.05
CA ILE A 157 14.60 2.04 5.69
C ILE A 157 14.33 1.77 7.18
N SER A 158 14.81 0.64 7.72
CA SER A 158 14.49 0.18 9.07
C SER A 158 15.60 -0.65 9.68
N ASP A 159 15.56 -0.85 11.00
CA ASP A 159 16.48 -1.73 11.73
C ASP A 159 16.26 -3.24 11.43
N ILE A 160 15.27 -3.60 10.62
CA ILE A 160 14.92 -4.99 10.28
C ILE A 160 15.64 -5.37 8.99
N PRO A 161 16.39 -6.50 8.96
CA PRO A 161 17.10 -6.95 7.77
C PRO A 161 16.14 -7.40 6.66
N ARG A 162 16.61 -7.37 5.41
CA ARG A 162 15.80 -7.67 4.23
C ARG A 162 15.21 -9.08 4.26
N GLU A 163 16.00 -10.03 4.75
CA GLU A 163 15.72 -11.46 4.82
C GLU A 163 14.41 -11.73 5.56
N ASP A 164 14.16 -11.00 6.65
CA ASP A 164 12.97 -11.14 7.47
C ASP A 164 11.70 -10.73 6.71
N TYR A 165 11.81 -9.79 5.78
CA TYR A 165 10.69 -9.37 4.94
C TYR A 165 10.37 -10.35 3.80
N MET A 166 11.28 -11.25 3.42
CA MET A 166 11.15 -12.08 2.21
C MET A 166 9.97 -13.05 2.29
N GLU A 167 9.71 -13.62 3.47
CA GLU A 167 8.61 -14.56 3.64
C GLU A 167 7.24 -13.87 3.54
N ALA A 168 7.06 -12.80 4.30
CA ALA A 168 5.84 -11.99 4.27
C ALA A 168 5.57 -11.41 2.87
N GLU A 169 6.62 -10.90 2.20
CA GLU A 169 6.52 -10.44 0.82
C GLU A 169 6.06 -11.54 -0.13
N ARG A 170 6.73 -12.70 -0.11
CA ARG A 170 6.39 -13.82 -0.99
C ARG A 170 4.95 -14.24 -0.79
N LYS A 171 4.50 -14.31 0.46
CA LYS A 171 3.12 -14.67 0.83
C LYS A 171 2.11 -13.70 0.22
N VAL A 172 2.28 -12.39 0.42
CA VAL A 172 1.40 -11.35 -0.15
C VAL A 172 1.32 -11.47 -1.68
N ILE A 173 2.48 -11.61 -2.34
CA ILE A 173 2.57 -11.71 -3.79
C ILE A 173 1.85 -12.96 -4.30
N THR A 174 2.07 -14.11 -3.67
CA THR A 174 1.39 -15.36 -4.04
C THR A 174 -0.11 -15.24 -3.87
N GLU A 175 -0.60 -14.66 -2.77
CA GLU A 175 -2.03 -14.46 -2.55
C GLU A 175 -2.65 -13.58 -3.66
N LEU A 176 -1.99 -12.48 -4.04
CA LEU A 176 -2.45 -11.61 -5.14
C LEU A 176 -2.49 -12.33 -6.50
N GLN A 177 -1.49 -13.18 -6.76
CA GLN A 177 -1.44 -14.00 -7.97
C GLN A 177 -2.56 -15.04 -8.00
N GLU A 178 -2.83 -15.71 -6.87
CA GLU A 178 -3.90 -16.71 -6.75
C GLU A 178 -5.29 -16.13 -7.02
N ILE A 179 -5.56 -14.91 -6.53
CA ILE A 179 -6.83 -14.22 -6.78
C ILE A 179 -6.87 -13.50 -8.14
N ASN A 180 -5.81 -13.63 -8.96
CA ASN A 180 -5.66 -12.97 -10.26
C ASN A 180 -5.88 -11.43 -10.20
N LYS A 181 -5.49 -10.79 -9.10
CA LYS A 181 -5.59 -9.34 -8.95
C LYS A 181 -4.39 -8.70 -9.66
N PRO A 182 -4.56 -7.67 -10.51
CA PRO A 182 -3.42 -6.93 -11.05
C PRO A 182 -2.73 -6.14 -9.94
N PHE A 183 -1.39 -6.20 -9.89
CA PHE A 183 -0.61 -5.45 -8.92
C PHE A 183 0.77 -5.05 -9.43
N ILE A 184 1.35 -4.04 -8.79
CA ILE A 184 2.76 -3.65 -8.93
C ILE A 184 3.44 -3.66 -7.56
N ILE A 185 4.77 -3.78 -7.55
CA ILE A 185 5.57 -3.77 -6.32
C ILE A 185 6.34 -2.46 -6.22
N LEU A 186 6.20 -1.77 -5.10
CA LEU A 186 7.07 -0.68 -4.69
C LEU A 186 8.13 -1.23 -3.74
N LEU A 187 9.38 -1.15 -4.16
CA LEU A 187 10.54 -1.48 -3.34
C LEU A 187 10.99 -0.19 -2.64
N ASN A 188 10.61 -0.03 -1.37
CA ASN A 188 10.94 1.16 -0.61
C ASN A 188 12.40 1.11 -0.13
N CYS A 189 13.17 2.09 -0.57
CA CYS A 189 14.62 2.21 -0.40
C CYS A 189 14.98 3.62 0.07
N LEU A 190 16.07 3.76 0.86
CA LEU A 190 16.67 5.08 1.11
C LEU A 190 17.30 5.68 -0.16
N GLU A 191 17.94 4.84 -0.97
CA GLU A 191 18.58 5.25 -2.23
C GLU A 191 18.01 4.41 -3.40
N PRO A 192 16.89 4.83 -4.01
CA PRO A 192 16.23 4.07 -5.07
C PRO A 192 17.06 3.92 -6.34
N THR A 193 17.99 4.85 -6.58
CA THR A 193 18.86 4.89 -7.77
C THR A 193 20.17 4.12 -7.59
N SER A 194 20.43 3.56 -6.41
CA SER A 194 21.64 2.78 -6.18
C SER A 194 21.67 1.50 -7.02
N PRO A 195 22.86 1.03 -7.45
CA PRO A 195 22.99 -0.23 -8.19
C PRO A 195 22.38 -1.42 -7.45
N GLU A 196 22.49 -1.45 -6.12
CA GLU A 196 21.95 -2.50 -5.26
C GLU A 196 20.42 -2.53 -5.30
N SER A 197 19.77 -1.39 -5.10
CA SER A 197 18.30 -1.27 -5.15
C SER A 197 17.75 -1.62 -6.53
N GLN A 198 18.42 -1.16 -7.59
CA GLN A 198 18.03 -1.43 -8.98
C GLN A 198 18.21 -2.91 -9.35
N SER A 199 19.32 -3.53 -8.93
CA SER A 199 19.55 -4.96 -9.13
C SER A 199 18.48 -5.79 -8.42
N LEU A 200 18.19 -5.47 -7.16
CA LEU A 200 17.16 -6.15 -6.38
C LEU A 200 15.78 -6.01 -7.03
N ALA A 201 15.41 -4.81 -7.49
CA ALA A 201 14.15 -4.60 -8.20
C ALA A 201 14.08 -5.44 -9.49
N CYS A 202 15.16 -5.51 -10.26
CA CYS A 202 15.24 -6.31 -11.48
C CYS A 202 15.08 -7.82 -11.19
N ASP A 203 15.78 -8.31 -10.16
CA ASP A 203 15.70 -9.71 -9.74
C ASP A 203 14.29 -10.07 -9.27
N MET A 204 13.66 -9.19 -8.49
CA MET A 204 12.28 -9.36 -8.03
C MET A 204 11.28 -9.32 -9.19
N ALA A 205 11.44 -8.41 -10.15
CA ALA A 205 10.61 -8.34 -11.35
C ALA A 205 10.75 -9.62 -12.18
N GLY A 206 11.97 -10.13 -12.32
CA GLY A 206 12.27 -11.39 -12.99
C GLY A 206 11.67 -12.60 -12.28
N LYS A 207 11.72 -12.64 -10.94
CA LYS A 207 11.21 -13.73 -10.09
C LYS A 207 9.69 -13.77 -10.06
N TYR A 208 9.05 -12.64 -9.78
CA TYR A 208 7.61 -12.57 -9.56
C TYR A 208 6.82 -12.27 -10.85
N LYS A 209 7.51 -11.93 -11.95
CA LYS A 209 6.91 -11.59 -13.25
C LYS A 209 5.91 -10.42 -13.17
N VAL A 210 6.21 -9.46 -12.29
CA VAL A 210 5.43 -8.24 -12.12
C VAL A 210 6.36 -7.03 -12.12
N PRO A 211 5.86 -5.84 -12.48
CA PRO A 211 6.64 -4.61 -12.40
C PRO A 211 7.07 -4.33 -10.96
N VAL A 212 8.36 -4.03 -10.77
CA VAL A 212 8.94 -3.60 -9.49
C VAL A 212 9.56 -2.23 -9.68
N MET A 213 9.17 -1.27 -8.86
CA MET A 213 9.67 0.09 -8.90
C MET A 213 10.38 0.42 -7.57
N PRO A 214 11.70 0.61 -7.58
CA PRO A 214 12.40 1.15 -6.43
C PRO A 214 12.03 2.61 -6.24
N VAL A 215 11.62 2.98 -5.03
CA VAL A 215 11.17 4.33 -4.67
C VAL A 215 11.56 4.67 -3.23
N SER A 216 11.65 5.96 -2.91
CA SER A 216 11.75 6.41 -1.53
C SER A 216 10.38 6.91 -1.11
N CYS A 217 9.64 6.15 -0.29
CA CYS A 217 8.31 6.58 0.15
C CYS A 217 8.36 7.87 1.00
N LEU A 218 9.53 8.26 1.52
CA LEU A 218 9.72 9.51 2.25
C LEU A 218 9.89 10.71 1.32
N GLU A 219 10.60 10.53 0.21
CA GLU A 219 10.95 11.59 -0.75
C GLU A 219 10.04 11.62 -1.98
N LEU A 220 9.09 10.68 -2.06
CA LEU A 220 8.14 10.55 -3.15
C LEU A 220 7.42 11.89 -3.44
N ASP A 221 7.55 12.36 -4.68
CA ASP A 221 6.92 13.58 -5.15
C ASP A 221 5.89 13.32 -6.27
N GLU A 222 5.17 14.37 -6.68
CA GLU A 222 4.15 14.26 -7.73
C GLU A 222 4.72 13.73 -9.06
N THR A 223 5.95 14.12 -9.40
CA THR A 223 6.59 13.73 -10.66
C THR A 223 6.90 12.25 -10.67
N GLU A 224 7.40 11.72 -9.55
CA GLU A 224 7.68 10.29 -9.38
C GLU A 224 6.41 9.46 -9.35
N ILE A 225 5.32 9.96 -8.76
CA ILE A 225 4.05 9.22 -8.72
C ILE A 225 3.38 9.17 -10.10
N LYS A 226 3.54 10.21 -10.92
CA LYS A 226 2.96 10.28 -12.28
C LYS A 226 3.73 9.50 -13.34
N ARG A 227 4.93 9.00 -13.01
CA ARG A 227 5.83 8.29 -13.92
C ARG A 227 5.35 6.88 -14.25
#